data_AF-X8DQY0-F1
#
_entry.id   AF-X8DQY0-F1
#
_cell.length_a   1.000
_cell.length_b   1.000
_cell.length_c   1.000
_cell.angle_alpha   90.00
_cell.angle_beta   90.00
_cell.angle_gamma   90.00
#
_symmetry.space_group_name_H-M   'P 1'
#
loop_
_entity.id
_entity.type
_entity.pdbx_description
1 polymer ?
#
loop_
_entity_poly.entity_id
_entity_poly.type
_entity_poly.pdbx_seq_one_letter_code
_entity_poly.pdbx_strand_id
1 'polypeptide(L)'
;MPPGGGEESLYLRPFIIATEAGLGVRPAGEYRYLLIASPAGAYFSQGIKPVSVWLSHEYVRAAPGGIGAAKTGGNYAASLVAQAQAAEEGCDQVVWLDAIERRYIEEMGGMNLFFVFGRDGEARLVTPSCPGRCCRA
;
A
#
# COMPACT_ATOMS: atom_id res chain seq x y z
N MET A 1 -7.24 3.56 25.49
CA MET A 1 -8.17 2.79 24.65
C MET A 1 -9.25 3.76 24.21
N PRO A 2 -9.57 3.87 22.92
CA PRO A 2 -10.63 4.77 22.48
C PRO A 2 -11.98 4.39 23.12
N PRO A 3 -12.83 5.36 23.45
CA PRO A 3 -14.18 5.08 23.95
C PRO A 3 -15.00 4.31 22.89
N GLY A 4 -15.87 3.40 23.35
CA GLY A 4 -16.73 2.63 22.44
C GLY A 4 -17.73 3.53 21.70
N GLY A 5 -17.99 3.23 20.42
CA GLY A 5 -18.99 3.91 19.60
C GLY A 5 -18.48 5.00 18.66
N GLY A 6 -17.18 5.31 18.68
CA GLY A 6 -16.52 6.18 17.71
C GLY A 6 -15.77 5.43 16.60
N GLU A 7 -15.25 6.15 15.61
CA GLU A 7 -14.39 5.61 14.54
C GLU A 7 -12.89 5.59 14.92
N GLU A 8 -12.57 5.91 16.18
CA GLU A 8 -11.21 5.91 16.71
C GLU A 8 -10.72 4.48 16.98
N SER A 9 -9.42 4.23 16.77
CA SER A 9 -8.83 2.91 16.94
C SER A 9 -7.41 2.99 17.54
N LEU A 10 -6.86 1.84 17.92
CA LEU A 10 -5.46 1.72 18.29
C LEU A 10 -4.73 0.98 17.16
N TYR A 11 -3.86 1.70 16.44
CA TYR A 11 -3.08 1.12 15.37
C TYR A 11 -1.91 0.32 15.93
N LEU A 12 -1.90 -0.98 15.67
CA LEU A 12 -0.83 -1.90 16.05
C LEU A 12 0.12 -2.09 14.88
N ARG A 13 1.42 -1.86 15.11
CA ARG A 13 2.48 -2.02 14.11
C ARG A 13 3.47 -3.09 14.57
N PRO A 14 3.20 -4.38 14.30
CA PRO A 14 4.21 -5.42 14.43
C PRO A 14 5.24 -5.27 13.31
N PHE A 15 6.53 -5.46 13.64
CA PHE A 15 7.60 -5.50 12.65
C PHE A 15 8.77 -6.35 13.13
N ILE A 16 9.58 -6.83 12.18
CA ILE A 16 10.79 -7.62 12.41
C ILE A 16 11.94 -6.94 11.67
N ILE A 17 13.09 -6.84 12.33
CA ILE A 17 14.35 -6.38 11.72
C ILE A 17 15.46 -7.41 11.97
N ALA A 18 16.37 -7.55 11.01
CA ALA A 18 17.61 -8.29 11.21
C ALA A 18 18.55 -7.46 12.11
N THR A 19 19.17 -8.10 13.10
CA THR A 19 20.05 -7.43 14.07
C THR A 19 21.44 -8.05 14.18
N GLU A 20 21.70 -9.10 13.40
CA GLU A 20 23.02 -9.74 13.37
C GLU A 20 24.11 -8.74 12.95
N ALA A 21 25.21 -8.71 13.69
CA ALA A 21 26.37 -7.91 13.33
C ALA A 21 27.12 -8.54 12.15
N GLY A 22 27.24 -7.81 11.05
CA GLY A 22 27.98 -8.25 9.88
C GLY A 22 27.70 -7.39 8.65
N LEU A 23 28.66 -7.31 7.73
CA LEU A 23 28.51 -6.58 6.46
C LEU A 23 28.23 -7.51 5.27
N GLY A 24 28.26 -8.83 5.48
CA GLY A 24 28.01 -9.81 4.43
C GLY A 24 26.55 -9.83 3.99
N VAL A 25 26.31 -9.88 2.68
CA VAL A 25 24.96 -9.99 2.12
C VAL A 25 24.49 -11.44 2.17
N ARG A 26 23.82 -11.80 3.26
CA ARG A 26 23.20 -13.13 3.46
C ARG A 26 21.99 -13.02 4.38
N PRO A 27 21.11 -14.04 4.45
CA PRO A 27 20.12 -14.14 5.50
C PRO A 27 20.79 -14.01 6.88
N ALA A 28 20.19 -13.23 7.76
CA ALA A 28 20.68 -13.06 9.12
C ALA A 28 20.38 -14.30 9.97
N GLY A 29 21.23 -14.58 10.95
CA GLY A 29 21.02 -15.57 12.01
C GLY A 29 20.29 -14.99 13.23
N GLU A 30 20.25 -13.66 13.36
CA GLU A 30 19.59 -12.96 14.46
C GLU A 30 18.57 -11.92 13.96
N TYR A 31 17.39 -11.95 14.58
CA TYR A 31 16.29 -11.03 14.29
C TYR A 31 15.67 -10.52 15.58
N ARG A 32 15.06 -9.35 15.53
CA ARG A 32 14.28 -8.77 16.61
C ARG A 32 12.87 -8.47 16.14
N TYR A 33 11.89 -9.08 16.81
CA TYR A 33 10.47 -8.73 16.70
C TYR A 33 10.12 -7.62 17.68
N LEU A 34 9.36 -6.63 17.22
CA LEU A 34 8.87 -5.52 18.03
C LEU A 34 7.40 -5.26 17.67
N LEU A 35 6.62 -4.86 18.68
CA LEU A 35 5.25 -4.39 18.51
C LEU A 35 5.12 -3.02 19.16
N ILE A 36 4.75 -2.03 18.36
CA ILE A 36 4.40 -0.69 18.85
C ILE A 36 2.93 -0.41 18.58
N ALA A 37 2.35 0.51 19.36
CA ALA A 37 0.97 0.93 19.22
C ALA A 37 0.90 2.46 19.15
N SER A 38 0.00 2.97 18.31
CA SER A 38 -0.28 4.42 18.21
C SER A 38 -1.80 4.64 18.19
N PRO A 39 -2.34 5.60 18.96
CA PRO A 39 -3.75 5.98 18.81
C PRO A 39 -3.97 6.50 17.38
N ALA A 40 -5.10 6.14 16.79
CA ALA A 40 -5.52 6.57 15.46
C ALA A 40 -6.93 7.17 15.55
N GLY A 41 -7.05 8.45 15.21
CA GLY A 41 -8.34 9.15 15.17
C GLY A 41 -9.21 8.71 13.99
N ALA A 42 -10.41 9.28 13.90
CA ALA A 42 -11.31 9.06 12.76
C ALA A 42 -10.64 9.52 11.45
N TYR A 43 -10.54 8.62 10.47
CA TYR A 43 -9.90 8.90 9.18
C TYR A 43 -10.70 9.92 8.35
N PHE A 44 -12.02 9.92 8.51
CA PHE A 44 -12.97 10.81 7.81
C PHE A 44 -13.81 11.62 8.79
N SER A 45 -13.18 12.32 9.73
CA SER A 45 -13.86 13.13 10.76
C SER A 45 -14.79 14.23 10.20
N GLN A 46 -14.66 14.58 8.92
CA GLN A 46 -15.46 15.58 8.21
C GLN A 46 -16.22 14.98 7.00
N GLY A 47 -16.41 13.66 6.97
CA GLY A 47 -17.02 12.92 5.86
C GLY A 47 -16.00 12.42 4.83
N ILE A 48 -16.45 11.47 4.00
CA ILE A 48 -15.62 10.84 2.97
C ILE A 48 -15.32 11.86 1.87
N LYS A 49 -14.04 12.15 1.64
CA LYS A 49 -13.57 12.97 0.52
C LYS A 49 -12.97 12.07 -0.55
N PRO A 50 -13.41 12.19 -1.81
CA PRO A 50 -12.74 11.50 -2.91
C PRO A 50 -11.32 12.04 -3.08
N VAL A 51 -10.42 11.18 -3.56
CA VAL A 51 -9.02 11.51 -3.83
C VAL A 51 -8.78 11.54 -5.32
N SER A 52 -7.93 12.46 -5.79
CA SER A 52 -7.41 12.45 -7.15
C SER A 52 -6.23 11.50 -7.27
N VAL A 53 -6.06 10.88 -8.45
CA VAL A 53 -5.04 9.85 -8.66
C VAL A 53 -4.20 10.11 -9.90
N TRP A 54 -2.89 9.87 -9.79
CA TRP A 54 -1.93 9.93 -10.87
C TRP A 54 -1.52 8.53 -11.30
N LEU A 55 -1.68 8.20 -12.58
CA LEU A 55 -1.21 6.92 -13.13
C LEU A 55 0.30 6.99 -13.37
N SER A 56 1.06 6.20 -12.61
CA SER A 56 2.51 6.16 -12.77
C SER A 56 2.92 5.41 -14.04
N HIS A 57 3.32 6.16 -15.07
CA HIS A 57 3.88 5.60 -16.30
C HIS A 57 5.38 5.32 -16.21
N GLU A 58 6.11 6.06 -15.37
CA GLU A 58 7.57 5.97 -15.23
C GLU A 58 7.98 4.89 -14.22
N TYR A 59 7.39 4.92 -13.02
CA TYR A 59 7.72 4.04 -11.91
C TYR A 59 6.75 2.86 -11.80
N VAL A 60 7.25 1.76 -11.24
CA VAL A 60 6.50 0.53 -10.99
C VAL A 60 6.66 0.10 -9.55
N ARG A 61 5.57 -0.37 -8.94
CA ARG A 61 5.57 -0.78 -7.52
C ARG A 61 6.29 -2.11 -7.30
N ALA A 62 6.05 -3.05 -8.20
CA ALA A 62 6.52 -4.42 -8.11
C ALA A 62 6.59 -5.06 -9.49
N ALA A 63 7.52 -6.00 -9.65
CA ALA A 63 7.63 -6.83 -10.84
C ALA A 63 7.32 -8.31 -10.52
N PRO A 64 6.89 -9.12 -11.50
CA PRO A 64 6.74 -10.57 -11.30
C PRO A 64 8.02 -11.20 -10.74
N GLY A 65 7.87 -12.09 -9.74
CA GLY A 65 8.99 -12.72 -9.04
C GLY A 65 9.70 -11.83 -8.01
N GLY A 66 9.30 -10.56 -7.90
CA GLY A 66 9.80 -9.64 -6.88
C GLY A 66 9.11 -9.82 -5.52
N ILE A 67 9.33 -8.85 -4.64
CA ILE A 67 8.83 -8.85 -3.25
C ILE A 67 7.51 -8.07 -3.09
N GLY A 68 6.80 -7.79 -4.19
CA GLY A 68 5.62 -6.92 -4.21
C GLY A 68 4.45 -7.38 -3.33
N ALA A 69 4.30 -8.69 -3.17
CA ALA A 69 3.30 -9.30 -2.32
C ALA A 69 3.64 -9.30 -0.82
N ALA A 70 4.89 -8.98 -0.44
CA ALA A 70 5.32 -8.95 0.94
C ALA A 70 5.30 -7.52 1.50
N LYS A 71 4.88 -7.36 2.75
CA LYS A 71 4.86 -6.07 3.44
C LYS A 71 6.27 -5.72 3.97
N THR A 72 7.14 -5.28 3.07
CA THR A 72 8.55 -4.99 3.37
C THR A 72 8.84 -3.50 3.25
N GLY A 73 9.79 -2.99 4.05
CA GLY A 73 10.18 -1.57 4.00
C GLY A 73 10.70 -1.12 2.63
N GLY A 74 11.38 -2.01 1.90
CA GLY A 74 11.93 -1.72 0.57
C GLY A 74 10.86 -1.30 -0.44
N ASN A 75 9.69 -1.96 -0.44
CA ASN A 75 8.58 -1.62 -1.34
C ASN A 75 8.08 -0.19 -1.10
N TYR A 76 7.96 0.22 0.16
CA TYR A 76 7.50 1.57 0.51
C TYR A 76 8.57 2.62 0.20
N ALA A 77 9.84 2.36 0.52
CA ALA A 77 10.93 3.29 0.25
C ALA A 77 11.04 3.60 -1.26
N ALA A 78 10.95 2.56 -2.11
CA ALA A 78 10.98 2.72 -3.56
C ALA A 78 9.78 3.50 -4.13
N SER A 79 8.63 3.48 -3.45
CA SER A 79 7.42 4.18 -3.90
C SER A 79 7.42 5.70 -3.67
N LEU A 80 8.28 6.22 -2.79
CA LEU A 80 8.22 7.62 -2.36
C LEU A 80 8.42 8.61 -3.52
N VAL A 81 9.30 8.27 -4.48
CA VAL A 81 9.56 9.13 -5.64
C VAL A 81 8.33 9.28 -6.54
N ALA A 82 7.59 8.20 -6.77
CA ALA A 82 6.39 8.25 -7.62
C ALA A 82 5.23 8.97 -6.91
N GLN A 83 5.13 8.84 -5.58
CA GLN A 83 4.15 9.60 -4.80
C GLN A 83 4.47 11.11 -4.80
N ALA A 84 5.76 11.48 -4.79
CA ALA A 84 6.17 12.88 -4.94
C ALA A 84 5.80 13.42 -6.34
N GLN A 85 6.07 12.65 -7.39
CA GLN A 85 5.65 13.00 -8.76
C GLN A 85 4.12 13.16 -8.88
N ALA A 86 3.34 12.27 -8.27
CA ALA A 86 1.88 12.41 -8.23
C ALA A 86 1.44 13.74 -7.60
N ALA A 87 2.10 14.17 -6.53
CA ALA A 87 1.83 15.46 -5.89
C ALA A 87 2.24 16.66 -6.75
N GLU A 88 3.36 16.57 -7.47
CA GLU A 88 3.80 17.59 -8.44
C GLU A 88 2.79 17.75 -9.60
N GLU A 89 2.15 16.65 -10.01
CA GLU A 89 1.05 16.63 -10.99
C GLU A 89 -0.32 16.99 -10.38
N GLY A 90 -0.36 17.46 -9.14
CA GLY A 90 -1.58 17.91 -8.46
C GLY A 90 -2.55 16.80 -8.05
N CYS A 91 -2.06 15.56 -7.92
CA CYS A 91 -2.84 14.41 -7.49
C CYS A 91 -2.55 13.99 -6.04
N ASP A 92 -3.55 13.48 -5.32
CA ASP A 92 -3.41 13.07 -3.91
C ASP A 92 -2.65 11.73 -3.76
N GLN A 93 -2.81 10.82 -4.72
CA GLN A 93 -2.27 9.46 -4.65
C GLN A 93 -1.72 8.99 -5.99
N VAL A 94 -0.68 8.16 -5.94
CA VAL A 94 -0.21 7.41 -7.11
C VAL A 94 -1.02 6.13 -7.30
N VAL A 95 -1.33 5.79 -8.55
CA VAL A 95 -1.87 4.49 -8.96
C VAL A 95 -0.83 3.77 -9.81
N TRP A 96 -0.68 2.50 -9.51
CA TRP A 96 0.36 1.65 -10.10
C TRP A 96 -0.18 0.89 -11.31
N LEU A 97 0.60 0.91 -12.38
CA LEU A 97 0.42 0.05 -13.54
C LEU A 97 1.37 -1.14 -13.46
N ASP A 98 0.99 -2.24 -14.10
CA ASP A 98 1.79 -3.46 -14.15
C ASP A 98 3.17 -3.21 -14.76
N ALA A 99 4.18 -3.93 -14.27
CA ALA A 99 5.55 -3.71 -14.70
C ALA A 99 5.89 -4.18 -16.12
N ILE A 100 5.04 -5.00 -16.75
CA ILE A 100 5.34 -5.66 -18.03
C ILE A 100 4.81 -4.81 -19.19
N GLU A 101 3.50 -4.61 -19.22
CA GLU A 101 2.78 -3.94 -20.30
C GLU A 101 2.48 -2.46 -20.00
N ARG A 102 2.68 -2.02 -18.74
CA ARG A 102 2.39 -0.65 -18.28
C ARG A 102 0.96 -0.22 -18.63
N ARG A 103 0.01 -1.16 -18.52
CA ARG A 103 -1.38 -0.98 -18.97
C ARG A 103 -2.40 -1.42 -17.94
N TYR A 104 -2.12 -2.49 -17.19
CA TYR A 104 -3.08 -3.02 -16.23
C TYR A 104 -2.93 -2.32 -14.88
N ILE A 105 -4.04 -1.86 -14.31
CA ILE A 105 -4.07 -1.21 -13.00
C ILE A 105 -3.89 -2.26 -11.90
N GLU A 106 -3.03 -1.97 -10.91
CA GLU A 106 -2.73 -2.87 -9.80
C GLU A 106 -3.25 -2.34 -8.44
N GLU A 107 -2.68 -1.25 -7.92
CA GLU A 107 -2.95 -0.71 -6.57
C GLU A 107 -2.94 0.83 -6.59
N MET A 108 -3.44 1.46 -5.53
CA MET A 108 -3.34 2.89 -5.26
C MET A 108 -2.50 3.13 -4.00
N GLY A 109 -1.32 3.72 -4.15
CA GLY A 109 -0.37 3.90 -3.05
C GLY A 109 -0.02 2.55 -2.41
N GLY A 110 -0.51 2.31 -1.19
CA GLY A 110 -0.41 1.03 -0.48
C GLY A 110 -1.75 0.34 -0.22
N MET A 111 -2.77 0.65 -1.01
CA MET A 111 -4.15 0.15 -0.89
C MET A 111 -4.60 -0.56 -2.17
N ASN A 112 -5.48 -1.55 -2.01
CA ASN A 112 -6.12 -2.23 -3.14
C ASN A 112 -7.19 -1.35 -3.80
N LEU A 113 -7.45 -1.58 -5.08
CA LEU A 113 -8.48 -0.88 -5.86
C LEU A 113 -9.70 -1.75 -6.13
N PHE A 114 -10.86 -1.10 -6.15
CA PHE A 114 -12.13 -1.69 -6.55
C PHE A 114 -12.82 -0.78 -7.56
N PHE A 115 -13.40 -1.39 -8.59
CA PHE A 115 -14.18 -0.74 -9.63
C PHE A 115 -15.62 -1.24 -9.53
N VAL A 116 -16.58 -0.33 -9.50
CA VAL A 116 -18.00 -0.64 -9.48
C VAL A 116 -18.58 -0.34 -10.86
N PHE A 117 -19.12 -1.38 -11.51
CA PHE A 117 -19.80 -1.27 -12.80
C PHE A 117 -21.30 -1.44 -12.61
N GLY A 118 -22.10 -0.59 -13.26
CA GLY A 118 -23.55 -0.55 -13.07
C GLY A 118 -23.96 0.28 -11.86
N ARG A 119 -25.25 0.25 -11.54
CA ARG A 119 -25.85 0.94 -10.39
C ARG A 119 -26.90 0.03 -9.76
N ASP A 120 -27.27 0.34 -8.52
CA ASP A 120 -28.33 -0.34 -7.77
C ASP A 120 -28.09 -1.86 -7.63
N GLY A 121 -29.16 -2.66 -7.54
CA GLY A 121 -29.11 -4.11 -7.31
C GLY A 121 -28.42 -4.93 -8.40
N GLU A 122 -27.89 -4.30 -9.45
CA GLU A 122 -27.16 -4.93 -10.56
C GLU A 122 -25.66 -4.56 -10.56
N ALA A 123 -25.17 -3.90 -9.52
CA ALA A 123 -23.78 -3.48 -9.42
C ALA A 123 -22.81 -4.67 -9.35
N ARG A 124 -21.78 -4.64 -10.21
CA ARG A 124 -20.68 -5.62 -10.22
C ARG A 124 -19.40 -4.98 -9.72
N LEU A 125 -18.80 -5.58 -8.70
CA LEU A 125 -17.48 -5.20 -8.20
C LEU A 125 -16.38 -5.97 -8.95
N VAL A 126 -15.35 -5.25 -9.36
CA VAL A 126 -14.15 -5.79 -9.99
C VAL A 126 -12.93 -5.27 -9.25
N THR A 127 -11.97 -6.13 -8.98
CA THR A 127 -10.68 -5.76 -8.38
C THR A 127 -9.55 -6.43 -9.19
N PRO A 128 -8.39 -5.78 -9.35
CA PRO A 128 -7.27 -6.38 -10.08
C PRO A 128 -6.83 -7.73 -9.50
N SER A 129 -6.60 -8.71 -10.38
CA SER A 129 -5.96 -9.97 -10.02
C SER A 129 -4.45 -9.85 -10.21
N CYS A 130 -3.70 -9.68 -9.12
CA CYS A 130 -2.25 -9.46 -9.19
C CYS A 130 -1.45 -10.51 -8.38
N PRO A 131 -1.34 -11.76 -8.89
CA PRO A 131 -0.64 -12.84 -8.20
C PRO A 131 0.84 -12.51 -8.01
N GLY A 132 1.27 -12.45 -6.74
CA GLY A 132 2.67 -12.23 -6.35
C GLY A 132 3.16 -10.78 -6.47
N ARG A 133 2.33 -9.86 -6.99
CA ARG A 133 2.69 -8.45 -7.20
C ARG A 133 1.99 -7.51 -6.23
N CYS A 134 0.75 -7.81 -5.87
CA CYS A 134 -0.01 -7.03 -4.90
C CYS A 134 0.10 -7.56 -3.47
N CYS A 135 0.14 -6.66 -2.48
CA CYS A 135 0.09 -7.04 -1.08
C CYS A 135 -1.27 -7.67 -0.80
N ARG A 136 -1.29 -8.94 -0.39
CA ARG A 136 -2.53 -9.55 0.09
C ARG A 136 -2.83 -8.98 1.48
N ALA A 137 -3.98 -8.33 1.61
CA ALA A 137 -4.52 -7.89 2.88
C ALA A 137 -5.07 -9.09 3.68
#